data_AF-A0A6G6GJG6-F1
#
_entry.id   AF-A0A6G6GJG6-F1
#
_cell.length_a   1.000
_cell.length_b   1.000
_cell.length_c   1.000
_cell.angle_alpha   90.00
_cell.angle_beta   90.00
_cell.angle_gamma   90.00
#
_symmetry.space_group_name_H-M   'P 1'
#
loop_
_entity.id
_entity.type
_entity.pdbx_description
1 polymer ?
#
loop_
_entity_poly.entity_id
_entity_poly.type
_entity_poly.pdbx_seq_one_letter_code
_entity_poly.pdbx_strand_id
1 'polypeptide(L)'
;MKNTIKLIGFTLLIFIMVTLLTMKIETPFDGNDTYGFPFTFHIKWSGMCDPCPDNPTETYLGYLFIDIVLSGLFGFGILSLIRKLKRRND
;
A
#
# COMPACT_ATOMS: atom_id res chain seq x y z
N MET A 1 0.00 -25.15 4.78
CA MET A 1 0.91 -24.10 5.31
C MET A 1 1.86 -23.53 4.26
N LYS A 2 2.70 -24.31 3.54
CA LYS A 2 3.66 -23.76 2.57
C LYS A 2 3.04 -22.82 1.51
N ASN A 3 1.88 -23.16 0.94
CA ASN A 3 1.22 -22.31 -0.06
C ASN A 3 0.59 -21.05 0.53
N THR A 4 0.11 -21.11 1.78
CA THR A 4 -0.45 -19.95 2.49
C THR A 4 0.64 -18.94 2.85
N ILE A 5 1.79 -19.42 3.33
CA ILE A 5 2.95 -18.55 3.65
C ILE A 5 3.46 -17.87 2.38
N LYS A 6 3.58 -18.61 1.27
CA LYS A 6 3.95 -18.04 -0.04
C LYS A 6 2.98 -16.97 -0.49
N LEU A 7 1.67 -17.18 -0.28
CA LEU A 7 0.64 -16.22 -0.64
C LEU A 7 0.74 -14.94 0.20
N ILE A 8 0.88 -15.07 1.53
CA ILE A 8 1.05 -13.92 2.43
C ILE A 8 2.30 -13.12 2.03
N GLY A 9 3.43 -13.81 1.80
CA GLY A 9 4.67 -13.17 1.37
C GLY A 9 4.54 -12.44 0.04
N PHE A 10 3.83 -13.03 -0.93
CA PHE A 10 3.59 -12.41 -2.23
C PHE A 10 2.66 -11.19 -2.13
N THR A 11 1.59 -11.28 -1.33
CA THR A 11 0.69 -10.13 -1.07
C THR A 11 1.44 -8.99 -0.38
N LEU A 12 2.28 -9.29 0.60
CA LEU A 12 3.08 -8.28 1.30
C LEU A 12 4.10 -7.61 0.37
N LEU A 13 4.74 -8.40 -0.51
CA LEU A 13 5.66 -7.86 -1.52
C LEU A 13 4.95 -6.94 -2.51
N ILE A 14 3.78 -7.34 -3.02
CA ILE A 14 2.97 -6.48 -3.90
C ILE A 14 2.56 -5.21 -3.16
N PHE A 15 2.07 -5.31 -1.93
CA PHE A 15 1.66 -4.15 -1.15
C PHE A 15 2.79 -3.14 -0.99
N ILE A 16 4.00 -3.60 -0.63
CA ILE A 16 5.19 -2.76 -0.53
C ILE A 16 5.53 -2.13 -1.89
N MET A 17 5.58 -2.94 -2.96
CA MET A 17 5.93 -2.44 -4.29
C MET A 17 4.95 -1.36 -4.76
N VAL A 18 3.65 -1.59 -4.60
CA VAL A 18 2.66 -0.61 -5.05
C VAL A 18 2.72 0.65 -4.20
N THR A 19 2.85 0.53 -2.88
CA THR A 19 3.04 1.68 -1.98
C THR A 19 4.25 2.54 -2.38
N LEU A 20 5.36 1.89 -2.77
CA LEU A 20 6.55 2.59 -3.25
C LEU A 20 6.33 3.22 -4.63
N LEU A 21 5.60 2.57 -5.52
CA LEU A 21 5.30 3.10 -6.86
C LEU A 21 4.34 4.28 -6.83
N THR A 22 3.44 4.33 -5.85
CA THR A 22 2.47 5.42 -5.67
C THR A 22 2.92 6.47 -4.66
N MET A 23 4.11 6.31 -4.08
CA MET A 23 4.65 7.35 -3.21
C MET A 23 4.96 8.62 -4.03
N LYS A 24 4.74 9.76 -3.40
CA LYS A 24 5.10 11.08 -3.93
C LYS A 24 6.16 11.66 -3.02
N ILE A 25 7.34 11.94 -3.54
CA ILE A 25 8.42 12.59 -2.79
C ILE A 25 8.52 14.02 -3.30
N GLU A 26 8.22 14.97 -2.42
CA GLU A 26 8.23 16.41 -2.73
C GLU A 26 9.15 17.19 -1.78
N THR A 27 9.90 16.50 -0.91
CA THR A 27 10.81 17.08 0.07
C THR A 27 11.87 18.08 -0.43
N PRO A 28 12.35 18.04 -1.69
CA PRO A 28 13.19 19.11 -2.23
C PRO A 28 12.40 20.24 -2.93
N PHE A 29 11.09 20.09 -3.11
CA PHE A 29 10.21 20.96 -3.88
C PHE A 29 8.97 21.36 -3.07
N ASP A 30 9.18 22.09 -1.98
CA ASP A 30 8.14 22.80 -1.22
C ASP A 30 6.84 22.03 -0.88
N GLY A 31 6.92 20.70 -0.87
CA GLY A 31 5.78 19.83 -0.79
C GLY A 31 5.96 18.73 0.25
N ASN A 32 4.93 17.90 0.36
CA ASN A 32 4.85 16.86 1.36
C ASN A 32 5.19 15.51 0.74
N ASP A 33 5.94 14.68 1.46
CA ASP A 33 6.10 13.29 1.07
C ASP A 33 4.83 12.53 1.46
N THR A 34 4.24 11.81 0.50
CA THR A 34 3.04 11.01 0.71
C THR A 34 3.30 9.56 0.35
N TYR A 35 2.86 8.65 1.21
CA TYR A 35 2.98 7.21 1.01
C TYR A 35 1.62 6.54 1.23
N GLY A 36 1.27 5.62 0.34
CA GLY A 36 0.08 4.79 0.51
C GLY A 36 -0.47 4.20 -0.78
N PHE A 37 -1.35 3.21 -0.65
CA PHE A 37 -2.06 2.61 -1.78
C PHE A 37 -3.26 1.74 -1.36
N PRO A 38 -4.48 2.00 -1.88
CA PRO A 38 -4.87 3.13 -2.74
C PRO A 38 -5.03 4.45 -1.97
N PHE A 39 -5.05 4.41 -0.63
CA PHE A 39 -5.21 5.60 0.19
C PHE A 39 -3.87 6.04 0.78
N THR A 40 -3.60 7.35 0.77
CA THR A 40 -2.43 7.89 1.45
C THR A 40 -2.57 7.69 2.95
N PHE A 41 -1.80 6.79 3.53
CA PHE A 41 -1.83 6.50 4.96
C PHE A 41 -0.71 7.18 5.74
N HIS A 42 0.31 7.71 5.07
CA HIS A 42 1.42 8.40 5.72
C HIS A 42 1.76 9.68 4.96
N ILE A 43 1.78 10.79 5.69
CA ILE A 43 2.16 12.11 5.19
C ILE A 43 3.29 12.63 6.06
N LYS A 44 4.36 13.07 5.42
CA LYS A 44 5.47 13.75 6.07
C LYS A 44 5.56 15.17 5.49
N TRP A 45 5.31 16.15 6.34
CA TRP A 45 5.38 17.56 5.95
C TRP A 45 6.83 18.04 5.86
N SER A 46 7.13 18.87 4.86
CA SER A 46 8.45 19.49 4.68
C SER A 46 8.38 20.79 3.87
N GLY A 47 9.49 21.52 3.73
CA GLY A 47 9.64 22.62 2.75
C GLY A 47 9.20 23.99 3.25
N MET A 48 7.92 24.34 3.10
CA MET A 48 7.31 25.60 3.58
C MET A 48 5.99 25.30 4.28
N CYS A 49 6.06 24.76 5.49
CA CYS A 49 4.90 24.85 6.38
C CYS A 49 4.99 26.17 7.16
N ASP A 50 4.05 27.08 6.95
CA ASP A 50 3.86 28.24 7.83
C ASP A 50 2.36 28.56 7.95
N PRO A 51 1.73 28.32 9.11
CA PRO A 51 2.30 27.68 10.31
C PRO A 51 2.49 26.17 10.11
N CYS A 52 3.61 25.62 10.61
CA CYS A 52 3.78 24.18 10.66
C CYS A 52 2.81 23.54 11.65
N PRO A 53 2.25 22.36 11.33
CA PRO A 53 1.56 21.56 12.33
C PRO A 53 2.55 21.18 13.45
N ASP A 54 2.06 21.09 14.69
CA ASP A 54 2.86 20.67 15.85
C ASP A 54 3.54 19.32 15.64
N ASN A 55 2.92 18.47 14.80
CA ASN A 55 3.47 17.18 14.42
C ASN A 55 3.76 17.16 12.90
N PRO A 56 5.04 17.10 12.48
CA PRO A 56 5.43 17.12 11.07
C PRO A 56 5.16 15.79 10.35
N THR A 57 4.44 14.86 10.99
CA THR A 57 4.13 13.54 10.42
C THR A 57 2.78 13.06 10.92
N GLU A 58 1.94 12.60 10.00
CA GLU A 58 0.63 12.03 10.29
C GLU A 58 0.54 10.67 9.64
N THR A 59 -0.08 9.75 10.39
CA THR A 59 -0.31 8.39 9.94
C THR A 59 -1.77 8.01 10.16
N TYR A 60 -2.49 7.79 9.08
CA TYR A 60 -3.89 7.37 9.08
C TYR A 60 -3.97 5.85 9.14
N LEU A 61 -3.97 5.29 10.35
CA LEU A 61 -4.05 3.84 10.56
C LEU A 61 -5.30 3.20 9.94
N GLY A 62 -6.41 3.94 9.85
CA GLY A 62 -7.63 3.49 9.19
C GLY A 62 -7.41 3.23 7.69
N TYR A 63 -6.71 4.13 7.00
CA TYR A 63 -6.36 3.95 5.59
C TYR A 63 -5.35 2.82 5.39
N LEU A 64 -4.34 2.72 6.25
CA LEU A 64 -3.41 1.59 6.23
C LEU A 64 -4.13 0.24 6.39
N PHE A 65 -5.11 0.17 7.28
CA PHE A 65 -5.90 -1.05 7.48
C PHE A 65 -6.74 -1.38 6.24
N ILE A 66 -7.42 -0.40 5.65
CA ILE A 66 -8.20 -0.59 4.42
C ILE A 66 -7.30 -1.08 3.29
N ASP A 67 -6.13 -0.49 3.12
CA ASP A 67 -5.15 -0.85 2.10
C ASP A 67 -4.65 -2.30 2.24
N ILE A 68 -4.39 -2.74 3.48
CA ILE A 68 -4.03 -4.14 3.79
C ILE A 68 -5.19 -5.09 3.44
N VAL A 69 -6.43 -4.73 3.82
CA VAL A 69 -7.63 -5.53 3.53
C VAL A 69 -7.85 -5.64 2.01
N LEU A 70 -7.77 -4.53 1.29
CA LEU A 70 -7.90 -4.49 -0.17
C LEU A 70 -6.83 -5.36 -0.84
N SER A 71 -5.57 -5.23 -0.41
CA SER A 71 -4.46 -6.05 -0.91
C SER A 71 -4.71 -7.55 -0.68
N GLY A 72 -5.25 -7.92 0.49
CA GLY A 72 -5.67 -9.28 0.80
C GLY A 72 -6.78 -9.80 -0.13
N LEU A 73 -7.82 -8.99 -0.36
CA LEU A 73 -8.92 -9.32 -1.27
C LEU A 73 -8.44 -9.49 -2.72
N PHE A 74 -7.56 -8.61 -3.19
CA PHE A 74 -6.92 -8.73 -4.51
C PHE A 74 -6.11 -10.02 -4.63
N GLY A 75 -5.28 -10.33 -3.64
CA GLY A 75 -4.50 -11.57 -3.61
C GLY A 75 -5.38 -12.82 -3.66
N PHE A 76 -6.50 -12.82 -2.91
CA PHE A 76 -7.48 -13.90 -2.94
C PHE A 76 -8.22 -14.00 -4.29
N GLY A 77 -8.59 -12.85 -4.88
CA GLY A 77 -9.23 -12.76 -6.19
C GLY A 77 -8.35 -13.35 -7.30
N ILE A 78 -7.07 -12.96 -7.35
CA ILE A 78 -6.09 -13.49 -8.30
C ILE A 78 -5.94 -15.00 -8.15
N LEU A 79 -5.78 -15.49 -6.92
CA LEU A 79 -5.66 -16.92 -6.66
C LEU A 79 -6.90 -17.70 -7.12
N SER A 80 -8.08 -17.16 -6.86
CA SER A 80 -9.35 -17.75 -7.29
C SER A 80 -9.46 -17.81 -8.81
N LEU A 81 -9.00 -16.76 -9.50
CA LEU A 81 -8.93 -16.71 -10.97
C LEU A 81 -7.96 -17.77 -11.52
N ILE A 82 -6.74 -17.85 -10.98
CA ILE A 82 -5.72 -18.84 -11.40
C ILE A 82 -6.26 -20.26 -11.22
N ARG A 83 -6.90 -20.55 -10.07
CA ARG A 83 -7.52 -21.86 -9.81
C ARG A 83 -8.63 -22.18 -10.81
N LYS A 84 -9.45 -21.18 -11.16
CA LYS A 84 -10.54 -21.34 -12.14
C LYS A 84 -10.01 -21.60 -13.54
N LEU A 85 -8.92 -20.92 -13.95
CA LEU A 85 -8.28 -21.14 -15.25
C LEU A 85 -7.62 -22.52 -15.33
N LYS A 86 -6.92 -22.94 -14.28
CA LYS A 86 -6.30 -24.27 -14.24
C LYS A 86 -7.33 -25.40 -14.42
N ARG A 87 -8.45 -25.35 -13.70
CA ARG A 87 -9.55 -26.34 -13.84
C ARG A 87 -10.21 -26.37 -15.21
N ARG A 88 -10.04 -25.33 -16.04
CA ARG A 88 -10.62 -25.29 -17.40
C ARG A 88 -9.67 -25.92 -18.44
N ASN A 89 -8.38 -26.03 -18.11
CA ASN A 89 -7.35 -26.63 -18.97
C ASN A 89 -7.11 -28.13 -18.67
N ASP A 90 -7.71 -28.66 -17.59
CA ASP A 90 -7.76 -30.09 -17.24
C ASP A 90 -9.11 -30.67 -17.69
#